data_AF-F4IWP7-F1
#
_entry.id   AF-F4IWP7-F1
#
_cell.length_a   1.000
_cell.length_b   1.000
_cell.length_c   1.000
_cell.angle_alpha   90.00
_cell.angle_beta   90.00
_cell.angle_gamma   90.00
#
_symmetry.space_group_name_H-M   'P 1'
#
loop_
_entity.id
_entity.type
_entity.pdbx_description
1 polymer ?
#
loop_
_entity_poly.entity_id
_entity_poly.type
_entity_poly.pdbx_seq_one_letter_code
_entity_poly.pdbx_strand_id
1 'polypeptide(L)'
;MKHNNVIPNGHFKKHWQNYVKTWFNQPARKTRRRIARQKKAVKIFPRPTSGPLRPVVHGQTLKYNMKVRTGKGFTLEELKAGDSTPEELANATQVQGDYLPIVREKPTMELVKLTSEMKSFKAFDKIRLERTNKRHAGARAKRAAEAEKEEKK
;
A
#
# COMPACT_ATOMS: atom_id res chain seq x y z
N MET A 1 19.37 -40.82 -3.26
CA MET A 1 17.95 -40.45 -3.05
C MET A 1 17.13 -41.72 -3.20
N LYS A 2 16.43 -42.17 -2.16
CA LYS A 2 15.55 -43.33 -2.31
C LYS A 2 14.20 -42.81 -2.84
N HIS A 3 13.65 -43.48 -3.85
CA HIS A 3 12.41 -43.13 -4.57
C HIS A 3 12.50 -41.89 -5.47
N ASN A 4 11.42 -41.64 -6.22
CA ASN A 4 11.24 -40.53 -7.15
C ASN A 4 10.92 -39.21 -6.42
N ASN A 5 11.84 -38.76 -5.57
CA ASN A 5 11.72 -37.51 -4.82
C ASN A 5 12.50 -36.38 -5.52
N VAL A 6 12.12 -35.12 -5.27
CA VAL A 6 12.84 -33.93 -5.76
C VAL A 6 14.12 -33.69 -4.97
N ILE A 7 15.26 -33.50 -5.65
CA ILE A 7 16.58 -33.24 -5.05
C ILE A 7 16.48 -32.13 -3.97
N PRO A 8 16.88 -32.39 -2.71
CA PRO A 8 16.73 -31.41 -1.65
C PRO A 8 17.67 -30.22 -1.87
N ASN A 9 17.10 -29.02 -2.04
CA ASN A 9 17.85 -27.77 -2.03
C ASN A 9 17.86 -27.17 -0.60
N GLY A 10 18.53 -27.86 0.32
CA GLY A 10 18.67 -27.44 1.72
C GLY A 10 19.59 -26.22 1.84
N HIS A 11 19.11 -25.14 2.43
CA HIS A 11 19.88 -23.90 2.62
C HIS A 11 20.74 -23.90 3.89
N PHE A 12 21.34 -25.04 4.21
CA PHE A 12 22.25 -25.23 5.34
C PHE A 12 23.68 -24.89 4.93
N LYS A 13 23.85 -23.73 4.30
CA LYS A 13 25.12 -23.29 3.72
C LYS A 13 26.04 -22.79 4.84
N LYS A 14 27.34 -23.09 4.72
CA LYS A 14 28.39 -22.70 5.70
C LYS A 14 28.14 -23.31 7.08
N HIS A 15 28.90 -22.87 8.10
CA HIS A 15 28.79 -23.30 9.50
C HIS A 15 27.51 -22.76 10.17
N TRP A 16 26.33 -23.09 9.64
CA TRP A 16 25.03 -22.58 10.10
C TRP A 16 24.75 -22.89 11.58
N GLN A 17 25.34 -23.97 12.11
CA GLN A 17 25.23 -24.36 13.52
C GLN A 17 25.80 -23.30 14.47
N ASN A 18 26.81 -22.52 14.04
CA ASN A 18 27.38 -21.43 14.83
C ASN A 18 26.49 -20.18 14.85
N TYR A 19 25.54 -20.07 13.91
CA TYR A 19 24.67 -18.90 13.73
C TYR A 19 23.19 -19.23 14.03
N VAL A 20 22.95 -20.15 14.95
CA VAL A 20 21.60 -20.54 15.35
C VAL A 20 20.98 -19.42 16.18
N LYS A 21 19.99 -18.73 15.60
CA LYS A 21 19.21 -17.72 16.30
C LYS A 21 18.09 -18.38 17.11
N THR A 22 18.26 -18.42 18.43
CA THR A 22 17.23 -18.91 19.35
C THR A 22 16.21 -17.82 19.71
N TRP A 23 15.04 -18.24 20.20
CA TRP A 23 13.93 -17.35 20.57
C TRP A 23 13.65 -17.30 22.08
N PHE A 24 14.57 -17.80 22.93
CA PHE A 24 14.41 -17.80 24.40
C PHE A 24 14.23 -16.39 24.98
N ASN A 25 14.78 -15.37 24.33
CA ASN A 25 14.64 -13.96 24.74
C ASN A 25 13.34 -13.29 24.27
N GLN A 26 12.46 -13.98 23.55
CA GLN A 26 11.21 -13.41 23.03
C GLN A 26 10.29 -12.86 24.15
N PRO A 27 9.99 -13.59 25.26
CA PRO A 27 9.17 -13.06 26.35
C PRO A 27 9.81 -11.85 27.02
N ALA A 28 11.11 -11.91 27.35
CA ALA A 28 11.84 -10.80 27.94
C ALA A 28 11.81 -9.54 27.05
N ARG A 29 11.97 -9.69 25.73
CA ARG A 29 11.86 -8.58 24.77
C ARG A 29 10.46 -7.97 24.73
N LYS A 30 9.39 -8.76 24.89
CA LYS A 30 8.01 -8.24 24.97
C LYS A 30 7.82 -7.39 26.23
N THR A 31 8.23 -7.90 27.40
CA THR A 31 8.16 -7.17 28.67
C THR A 31 8.95 -5.86 28.61
N ARG A 32 10.19 -5.91 28.11
CA ARG A 32 11.04 -4.71 27.94
C ARG A 32 10.36 -3.65 27.07
N ARG A 33 9.74 -4.04 25.94
CA ARG A 33 9.01 -3.10 25.07
C ARG A 33 7.78 -2.50 25.77
N ARG A 34 7.07 -3.28 26.60
CA ARG A 34 5.92 -2.79 27.37
C ARG A 34 6.33 -1.73 28.39
N ILE A 35 7.37 -2.00 29.18
CA ILE A 35 7.89 -1.05 30.17
C ILE A 35 8.37 0.23 29.48
N ALA A 36 9.09 0.13 28.36
CA ALA A 36 9.53 1.30 27.62
C ALA A 36 8.37 2.16 27.10
N ARG A 37 7.27 1.54 26.64
CA ARG A 37 6.05 2.26 26.24
C ARG A 37 5.39 2.98 27.42
N GLN A 38 5.30 2.33 28.58
CA GLN A 38 4.76 2.95 29.79
C GLN A 38 5.61 4.15 30.24
N LYS A 39 6.93 4.00 30.27
CA LYS A 39 7.86 5.11 30.58
C LYS A 39 7.72 6.27 29.59
N LYS A 40 7.55 5.98 28.29
CA LYS A 40 7.28 7.00 27.26
C LYS A 40 5.95 7.72 27.50
N ALA A 41 4.90 7.01 27.93
CA ALA A 41 3.60 7.58 28.22
C ALA A 41 3.67 8.62 29.33
N VAL A 42 4.27 8.25 30.46
CA VAL A 42 4.44 9.15 31.59
C VAL A 42 5.27 10.39 31.20
N LYS A 43 6.31 10.22 30.39
CA LYS A 43 7.18 11.33 29.96
C LYS A 43 6.50 12.33 29.01
N ILE A 44 5.63 11.86 28.11
CA ILE A 44 5.06 12.68 27.02
C ILE A 44 3.68 13.25 27.40
N PHE A 45 3.07 12.74 28.47
CA PHE A 45 1.83 13.26 29.04
C PHE A 45 1.88 14.79 29.15
N PRO A 46 0.88 15.53 28.64
CA PRO A 46 -0.45 15.05 28.25
C PRO A 46 -0.49 14.31 26.91
N ARG A 47 0.37 14.63 25.93
CA ARG A 47 0.32 14.10 24.55
C ARG A 47 0.31 12.55 24.46
N PRO A 48 -0.36 11.95 23.47
CA PRO A 48 -0.46 10.50 23.35
C PRO A 48 0.84 9.86 22.84
N THR A 49 0.98 8.56 23.11
CA THR A 49 2.20 7.79 22.84
C THR A 49 2.31 7.23 21.43
N SER A 50 1.19 7.14 20.70
CA SER A 50 1.06 6.61 19.33
C SER A 50 1.91 7.39 18.32
N GLY A 51 2.24 8.65 18.64
CA GLY A 51 3.13 9.51 17.86
C GLY A 51 2.36 10.58 17.10
N PRO A 52 3.00 11.26 16.13
CA PRO A 52 2.34 12.25 15.30
C PRO A 52 1.33 11.60 14.35
N LEU A 53 0.34 12.39 13.92
CA LEU A 53 -0.59 12.00 12.86
C LEU A 53 0.18 11.68 11.57
N ARG A 54 -0.25 10.64 10.86
CA ARG A 54 0.37 10.17 9.62
C ARG A 54 -0.68 10.11 8.51
N PRO A 55 -0.35 10.53 7.28
CA PRO A 55 -1.30 10.46 6.18
C PRO A 55 -1.56 9.02 5.75
N VAL A 56 -2.70 8.82 5.10
CA VAL A 56 -3.06 7.59 4.39
C VAL A 56 -2.36 7.57 3.04
N VAL A 57 -1.60 6.51 2.75
CA VAL A 57 -0.83 6.37 1.50
C VAL A 57 -1.08 5.01 0.85
N HIS A 58 -1.08 4.99 -0.48
CA HIS A 58 -1.24 3.79 -1.29
C HIS A 58 0.08 3.04 -1.57
N GLY A 59 -0.02 1.77 -1.99
CA GLY A 59 1.14 0.99 -2.44
C GLY A 59 1.59 1.39 -3.85
N GLN A 60 2.88 1.20 -4.15
CA GLN A 60 3.48 1.62 -5.43
C GLN A 60 3.07 0.76 -6.64
N THR A 61 2.75 -0.52 -6.42
CA THR A 61 2.47 -1.45 -7.54
C THR A 61 0.98 -1.53 -7.84
N LEU A 62 0.62 -1.90 -9.07
CA LEU A 62 -0.78 -2.10 -9.48
C LEU A 62 -1.57 -3.00 -8.51
N LYS A 63 -0.95 -4.07 -8.01
CA LYS A 63 -1.57 -5.00 -7.04
C LYS A 63 -1.82 -4.37 -5.67
N TYR A 64 -0.97 -3.45 -5.24
CA TYR A 64 -1.02 -2.88 -3.89
C TYR A 64 -1.53 -1.44 -3.85
N ASN A 65 -1.81 -0.83 -4.99
CA ASN A 65 -2.38 0.51 -5.06
C ASN A 65 -3.73 0.58 -4.33
N MET A 66 -4.53 -0.49 -4.33
CA MET A 66 -5.79 -0.52 -3.57
C MET A 66 -5.62 -0.69 -2.05
N LYS A 67 -4.39 -0.96 -1.58
CA LYS A 67 -4.13 -1.11 -0.14
C LYS A 67 -3.61 0.20 0.43
N VAL A 68 -4.34 0.70 1.41
CA VAL A 68 -3.96 1.86 2.22
C VAL A 68 -3.07 1.44 3.39
N ARG A 69 -2.11 2.30 3.75
CA ARG A 69 -1.24 2.19 4.92
C ARG A 69 -0.95 3.57 5.51
N THR A 70 -0.44 3.61 6.74
CA THR A 70 0.07 4.84 7.35
C THR A 70 1.40 5.25 6.70
N GLY A 71 1.45 6.47 6.17
CA GLY A 71 2.63 7.08 5.58
C GLY A 71 3.68 7.54 6.59
N LYS A 72 4.67 8.29 6.10
CA LYS A 72 5.72 8.88 6.93
C LYS A 72 5.32 10.25 7.50
N GLY A 73 4.74 11.11 6.66
CA GLY A 73 4.33 12.48 6.97
C GLY A 73 3.63 13.09 5.76
N PHE A 74 2.92 14.20 5.99
CA PHE A 74 2.11 14.92 4.99
C PHE A 74 2.99 15.60 3.92
N THR A 75 2.42 15.79 2.73
CA THR A 75 3.06 16.56 1.66
C THR A 75 2.90 18.06 1.94
N LEU A 76 3.76 18.89 1.33
CA LEU A 76 3.68 20.35 1.49
C LEU A 76 2.37 20.93 0.94
N GLU A 77 1.79 20.28 -0.07
CA GLU A 77 0.50 20.66 -0.65
C GLU A 77 -0.65 20.42 0.34
N GLU A 78 -0.65 19.26 1.01
CA GLU A 78 -1.60 18.93 2.07
C GLU A 78 -1.49 19.90 3.25
N LEU A 79 -0.27 20.30 3.62
CA LEU A 79 -0.05 21.25 4.71
C LEU A 79 -0.50 22.67 4.37
N LYS A 80 -0.42 23.07 3.09
CA LYS A 80 -0.88 24.38 2.62
C LYS A 80 -2.40 24.52 2.57
N ALA A 81 -3.13 23.41 2.47
CA ALA A 81 -4.59 23.39 2.52
C ALA A 81 -5.15 23.92 3.86
N GLY A 82 -4.28 24.10 4.85
CA GLY A 82 -4.60 24.76 6.12
C GLY A 82 -5.04 23.76 7.19
N ASP A 83 -5.22 24.32 8.39
CA ASP A 83 -5.77 23.61 9.55
C ASP A 83 -7.21 24.07 9.80
N SER A 84 -7.85 23.49 10.81
CA SER A 84 -9.19 23.81 11.28
C SER A 84 -9.28 25.28 11.73
N THR A 85 -10.49 25.83 11.73
CA THR A 85 -10.70 27.23 12.13
C THR A 85 -10.35 27.45 13.62
N PRO A 86 -9.99 28.69 14.04
CA PRO A 86 -9.61 28.96 15.44
C PRO A 86 -10.67 28.56 16.48
N GLU A 87 -11.96 28.62 16.10
CA GLU A 87 -13.09 28.25 16.96
C GLU A 87 -13.14 26.73 17.23
N GLU A 88 -12.76 25.91 16.25
CA GLU A 88 -12.68 24.45 16.39
C GLU A 88 -11.48 24.04 17.25
N LEU A 89 -10.37 24.76 17.14
CA LEU A 89 -9.18 24.54 17.95
C LEU A 89 -9.42 24.83 19.45
N ALA A 90 -10.23 25.83 19.77
CA ALA A 90 -10.57 26.18 21.15
C ALA A 90 -11.37 25.08 21.86
N ASN A 91 -12.16 24.29 21.10
CA ASN A 91 -12.98 23.20 21.62
C ASN A 91 -12.28 21.82 21.56
N ALA A 92 -11.02 21.76 21.10
CA ALA A 92 -10.32 20.50 20.90
C ALA A 92 -9.98 19.82 22.25
N THR A 93 -10.53 18.62 22.47
CA THR A 93 -10.23 17.79 23.64
C THR A 93 -9.23 16.69 23.31
N GLN A 94 -8.47 16.23 24.31
CA GLN A 94 -7.47 15.20 24.06
C GLN A 94 -8.08 13.79 24.04
N VAL A 95 -7.99 13.13 22.89
CA VAL A 95 -8.36 11.71 22.74
C VAL A 95 -7.20 10.80 23.20
N GLN A 96 -7.51 9.83 24.06
CA GLN A 96 -6.58 8.77 24.44
C GLN A 96 -6.82 7.54 23.54
N GLY A 97 -5.86 7.22 22.66
CA GLY A 97 -5.95 6.04 21.78
C GLY A 97 -5.07 6.13 20.54
N ASP A 98 -5.22 5.14 19.66
CA ASP A 98 -4.69 5.22 18.30
C ASP A 98 -5.58 6.15 17.48
N TYR A 99 -4.97 7.17 16.86
CA TYR A 99 -5.68 8.14 16.05
C TYR A 99 -6.16 7.54 14.74
N LEU A 100 -7.45 7.72 14.42
CA LEU A 100 -8.07 7.44 13.11
C LEU A 100 -7.61 6.10 12.51
N PRO A 101 -8.02 4.96 13.08
CA PRO A 101 -7.62 3.65 12.57
C PRO A 101 -8.07 3.48 11.13
N ILE A 102 -7.20 2.92 10.28
CA ILE A 102 -7.53 2.67 8.87
C ILE A 102 -8.62 1.60 8.79
N VAL A 103 -9.84 2.02 8.44
CA VAL A 103 -10.97 1.14 8.17
C VAL A 103 -11.01 0.80 6.68
N ARG A 104 -11.34 -0.46 6.36
CA ARG A 104 -11.65 -0.86 4.99
C ARG A 104 -13.15 -0.83 4.78
N GLU A 105 -13.64 0.31 4.33
CA GLU A 105 -15.03 0.44 3.92
C GLU A 105 -15.25 -0.39 2.65
N LYS A 106 -16.31 -1.20 2.67
CA LYS A 106 -16.75 -1.91 1.46
C LYS A 106 -17.70 -0.95 0.72
N PRO A 107 -17.48 -0.70 -0.58
CA PRO A 107 -18.41 0.14 -1.34
C PRO A 107 -19.79 -0.52 -1.32
N THR A 108 -20.82 0.27 -1.03
CA THR A 108 -22.22 -0.15 -1.16
C THR A 108 -22.54 -0.28 -2.65
N MET A 109 -23.01 -1.45 -3.05
CA MET A 109 -23.41 -1.70 -4.44
C MET A 109 -24.93 -1.61 -4.52
N GLU A 110 -25.43 -0.66 -5.30
CA GLU A 110 -26.84 -0.62 -5.65
C GLU A 110 -27.13 -1.57 -6.81
N LEU A 111 -28.21 -2.34 -6.70
CA LEU A 111 -28.62 -3.26 -7.75
C LEU A 111 -29.35 -2.47 -8.84
N VAL A 112 -28.64 -2.16 -9.92
CA VAL A 112 -29.20 -1.44 -11.08
C VAL A 112 -29.71 -2.44 -12.13
N LYS A 113 -30.82 -2.10 -12.79
CA LYS A 113 -31.33 -2.88 -13.94
C LYS A 113 -30.33 -2.83 -15.10
N LEU A 114 -30.10 -3.97 -15.76
CA LEU A 114 -29.18 -4.07 -16.89
C LEU A 114 -29.69 -3.21 -18.06
N THR A 115 -28.91 -2.21 -18.47
CA THR A 115 -29.22 -1.38 -19.63
C THR A 115 -28.94 -2.13 -20.94
N SER A 116 -29.51 -1.66 -22.06
CA SER A 116 -29.23 -2.20 -23.40
C SER A 116 -27.75 -2.08 -23.77
N GLU A 117 -27.09 -1.00 -23.35
CA GLU A 117 -25.65 -0.76 -23.55
C GLU A 117 -24.77 -1.76 -22.81
N MET A 118 -25.11 -2.12 -21.56
CA MET A 118 -24.37 -3.14 -20.82
C MET A 118 -24.49 -4.53 -21.46
N LYS A 119 -25.60 -4.81 -22.14
CA LYS A 119 -25.83 -6.07 -22.87
C LYS A 119 -25.07 -6.11 -24.20
N SER A 120 -24.95 -4.98 -24.89
CA SER A 120 -24.23 -4.90 -26.16
C SER A 120 -22.72 -4.82 -25.99
N PHE A 121 -22.23 -4.47 -24.80
CA PHE A 121 -20.80 -4.40 -24.50
C PHE A 121 -20.12 -5.78 -24.52
N LYS A 122 -19.26 -6.00 -25.53
CA LYS A 122 -18.44 -7.22 -25.66
C LYS A 122 -17.17 -7.10 -24.81
N ALA A 123 -17.28 -7.39 -23.51
CA ALA A 123 -16.19 -7.25 -22.54
C ALA A 123 -14.93 -8.04 -22.91
N PHE A 124 -15.07 -9.29 -23.38
CA PHE A 124 -13.94 -10.15 -23.76
C PHE A 124 -13.14 -9.56 -24.93
N ASP A 125 -13.84 -9.11 -25.98
CA ASP A 125 -13.23 -8.52 -27.17
C ASP A 125 -12.49 -7.22 -26.83
N LYS A 126 -13.10 -6.38 -25.96
CA LYS A 126 -12.47 -5.15 -25.48
C LYS A 126 -11.15 -5.43 -24.78
N ILE A 127 -11.11 -6.40 -23.85
CA ILE A 127 -9.85 -6.78 -23.15
C ILE A 127 -8.78 -7.22 -24.14
N ARG A 128 -9.16 -7.98 -25.18
CA ARG A 128 -8.23 -8.48 -26.20
C ARG A 128 -7.73 -7.34 -27.09
N LEU A 129 -8.60 -6.41 -27.49
CA LEU A 129 -8.24 -5.23 -28.25
C LEU A 129 -7.25 -4.34 -27.48
N GLU A 130 -7.50 -4.11 -26.19
CA GLU A 130 -6.60 -3.31 -25.34
C GLU A 130 -5.22 -3.96 -25.18
N ARG A 131 -5.15 -5.29 -25.04
CA ARG A 131 -3.87 -6.02 -25.02
C ARG A 131 -3.11 -5.87 -26.33
N THR A 132 -3.81 -5.95 -27.46
CA THR A 132 -3.24 -5.75 -28.80
C THR A 132 -2.75 -4.31 -28.98
N ASN A 133 -3.54 -3.31 -28.59
CA ASN A 133 -3.17 -1.90 -28.63
C ASN A 133 -1.92 -1.63 -27.80
N LYS A 134 -1.87 -2.12 -26.56
CA LYS A 134 -0.69 -1.98 -25.68
C LYS A 134 0.55 -2.65 -26.28
N ARG A 135 0.42 -3.84 -26.88
CA ARG A 135 1.52 -4.56 -27.52
C ARG A 135 2.05 -3.83 -28.76
N HIS A 136 1.16 -3.28 -29.58
CA HIS A 136 1.53 -2.68 -30.87
C HIS A 136 1.70 -1.15 -30.83
N ALA A 137 1.56 -0.51 -29.67
CA ALA A 137 1.73 0.94 -29.53
C ALA A 137 3.06 1.43 -30.11
N GLY A 138 4.19 0.81 -29.73
CA GLY A 138 5.51 1.19 -30.25
C GLY A 138 5.66 0.93 -31.76
N ALA A 139 5.16 -0.22 -32.25
CA ALA A 139 5.25 -0.56 -33.67
C ALA A 139 4.40 0.35 -34.57
N ARG A 140 3.26 0.83 -34.06
CA ARG A 140 2.41 1.80 -34.76
C ARG A 140 3.03 3.20 -34.75
N ALA A 141 3.55 3.64 -33.60
CA ALA A 141 4.24 4.93 -33.50
C ALA A 141 5.47 5.00 -34.43
N LYS A 142 6.25 3.91 -34.50
CA LYS A 142 7.38 3.80 -35.44
C LYS A 142 6.92 3.95 -36.90
N ARG A 143 5.91 3.19 -37.32
CA ARG A 143 5.38 3.25 -38.70
C ARG A 143 4.80 4.62 -39.05
N ALA A 144 4.10 5.27 -38.13
CA ALA A 144 3.61 6.63 -38.33
C ALA A 144 4.75 7.63 -38.52
N ALA A 145 5.80 7.53 -37.69
CA ALA A 145 6.98 8.39 -37.82
C ALA A 145 7.81 8.13 -39.09
N GLU A 146 7.82 6.89 -39.61
CA GLU A 146 8.43 6.56 -40.90
C GLU A 146 7.62 7.11 -42.06
N ALA A 147 6.29 6.96 -42.05
CA ALA A 147 5.39 7.53 -43.05
C ALA A 147 5.49 9.07 -43.11
N GLU A 148 5.51 9.76 -41.96
CA GLU A 148 5.70 11.22 -41.90
C GLU A 148 7.07 11.68 -42.43
N LYS A 149 8.10 10.84 -42.34
CA LYS A 149 9.43 11.15 -42.90
C LYS A 149 9.47 10.94 -44.40
N GLU A 150 8.74 9.95 -44.91
CA GLU A 150 8.60 9.71 -46.34
C GLU A 150 7.74 10.78 -47.02
N GLU A 151 6.66 11.26 -46.39
CA GLU A 151 5.84 12.35 -46.92
C GLU A 151 6.56 13.72 -46.93
N LYS A 152 7.58 13.90 -46.08
CA LYS A 152 8.39 15.13 -46.01
C LYS A 152 9.62 15.12 -46.92
N LYS A 153 9.87 14.00 -47.63
CA LYS A 153 11.00 13.82 -48.52
C LYS A 153 10.56 13.97 -49.97
#